data_AF-A0A9D3UZR8-F1
#
_entry.id   AF-A0A9D3UZR8-F1
#
_cell.length_a   1.000
_cell.length_b   1.000
_cell.length_c   1.000
_cell.angle_alpha   90.00
_cell.angle_beta   90.00
_cell.angle_gamma   90.00
#
_symmetry.space_group_name_H-M   'P 1'
#
loop_
_entity.id
_entity.type
_entity.pdbx_description
1 polymer ?
#
loop_
_entity_poly.entity_id
_entity_poly.type
_entity_poly.pdbx_seq_one_letter_code
_entity_poly.pdbx_strand_id
1 'polypeptide(L)'
;MELVIGKRPTEPEYGDDKDIVTWVLSKTKDKASVLSIIDPRIADASKEYATKVLKIAIFCTNTLAALRPTMRTVVQMLEAAEPRQLVTVAIG
;
A
#
# COMPACT_ATOMS: atom_id res chain seq x y z
N MET A 1 -5.06 2.90 0.65
CA MET A 1 -5.07 1.87 -0.41
C MET A 1 -5.35 2.49 -1.78
N GLU A 2 -6.33 3.38 -1.88
CA GLU A 2 -6.66 4.11 -3.12
C GLU A 2 -5.44 4.75 -3.80
N LEU A 3 -4.57 5.42 -3.03
CA LEU A 3 -3.34 6.04 -3.57
C LEU A 3 -2.36 5.05 -4.22
N VAL A 4 -2.29 3.82 -3.72
CA VAL A 4 -1.33 2.81 -4.19
C VAL A 4 -1.88 2.01 -5.36
N ILE A 5 -3.20 1.85 -5.42
CA ILE A 5 -3.90 1.00 -6.39
C ILE A 5 -4.48 1.83 -7.54
N GLY A 6 -4.73 3.13 -7.32
CA GLY A 6 -5.29 4.03 -8.32
C GLY A 6 -6.80 3.84 -8.55
N LYS A 7 -7.50 3.19 -7.62
CA LYS A 7 -8.93 2.86 -7.70
C LYS A 7 -9.69 3.39 -6.50
N ARG A 8 -11.01 3.55 -6.62
CA ARG A 8 -11.89 4.03 -5.53
C ARG A 8 -12.07 2.96 -4.45
N PRO A 9 -12.61 3.30 -3.27
CA PRO A 9 -12.87 2.32 -2.21
C PRO A 9 -13.85 1.22 -2.60
N THR A 10 -14.72 1.48 -3.56
CA THR A 10 -15.72 0.56 -4.11
C THR A 10 -15.67 0.62 -5.64
N GLU A 11 -15.50 -0.53 -6.29
CA GLU A 11 -15.50 -0.66 -7.75
C GLU A 11 -16.24 -1.95 -8.14
N PRO A 12 -16.90 -2.01 -9.31
CA PRO A 12 -17.63 -3.22 -9.75
C PRO A 12 -16.76 -4.48 -9.83
N GLU A 13 -15.46 -4.33 -10.14
CA GLU A 13 -14.52 -5.45 -10.27
C GLU A 13 -14.19 -6.15 -8.93
N TYR A 14 -14.56 -5.53 -7.80
CA TYR A 14 -14.33 -6.11 -6.48
C TYR A 14 -15.32 -7.25 -6.19
N GLY A 15 -16.45 -7.25 -6.89
CA GLY A 15 -17.61 -8.11 -6.65
C GLY A 15 -18.63 -7.46 -5.73
N ASP A 16 -19.82 -8.04 -5.68
CA ASP A 16 -20.93 -7.53 -4.86
C ASP A 16 -20.54 -7.44 -3.37
N ASP A 17 -20.92 -6.33 -2.74
CA ASP A 17 -20.67 -6.01 -1.33
C ASP A 17 -19.19 -6.06 -0.89
N LYS A 18 -18.25 -5.88 -1.82
CA LYS A 18 -16.82 -5.86 -1.52
C LYS A 18 -16.21 -4.48 -1.71
N ASP A 19 -15.35 -4.13 -0.76
CA ASP A 19 -14.52 -2.94 -0.81
C ASP A 19 -13.09 -3.26 -1.27
N ILE A 20 -12.30 -2.20 -1.45
CA ILE A 20 -10.89 -2.26 -1.80
C ILE A 20 -10.08 -3.10 -0.81
N VAL A 21 -10.45 -3.12 0.47
CA VAL A 21 -9.72 -3.87 1.52
C VAL A 21 -9.87 -5.37 1.27
N THR A 22 -11.10 -5.82 1.13
CA THR A 22 -11.44 -7.23 0.89
C THR A 22 -10.86 -7.70 -0.43
N TRP A 23 -10.92 -6.86 -1.46
CA TRP A 23 -10.35 -7.15 -2.77
C TRP A 23 -8.82 -7.27 -2.71
N VAL A 24 -8.12 -6.34 -2.06
CA VAL A 24 -6.66 -6.38 -1.88
C VAL A 24 -6.21 -7.66 -1.18
N LEU A 25 -6.87 -8.03 -0.07
CA LEU A 25 -6.54 -9.25 0.67
C LEU A 25 -6.69 -10.52 -0.18
N SER A 26 -7.63 -10.54 -1.13
CA SER A 26 -7.77 -11.65 -2.07
C SER A 26 -6.65 -11.73 -3.13
N LYS A 27 -5.93 -10.62 -3.35
CA LYS A 27 -4.89 -10.43 -4.36
C LYS A 27 -3.48 -10.36 -3.80
N THR A 28 -3.27 -10.64 -2.51
CA THR A 28 -1.95 -10.55 -1.85
C THR A 28 -1.32 -11.91 -1.54
N LYS A 29 -1.57 -12.93 -2.36
CA LYS A 29 -1.07 -14.30 -2.12
C LYS A 29 0.45 -14.42 -2.28
N ASP A 30 1.00 -13.71 -3.26
CA ASP A 30 2.42 -13.73 -3.62
C ASP A 30 2.89 -12.36 -4.14
N LYS A 31 4.21 -12.18 -4.26
CA LYS A 31 4.80 -10.90 -4.67
C LYS A 31 4.34 -10.44 -6.06
N ALA A 32 4.15 -11.35 -7.02
CA ALA A 32 3.72 -10.99 -8.37
C ALA A 32 2.26 -10.53 -8.37
N SER A 33 1.39 -11.20 -7.59
CA SER A 33 0.00 -10.78 -7.41
C SER A 33 -0.14 -9.40 -6.77
N VAL A 34 0.76 -9.05 -5.85
CA VAL A 34 0.78 -7.71 -5.25
C VAL A 34 1.22 -6.65 -6.25
N LEU A 35 2.26 -6.92 -7.04
CA LEU A 35 2.76 -5.97 -8.03
C LEU A 35 1.74 -5.71 -9.16
N SER A 36 0.88 -6.67 -9.49
CA SER A 36 -0.12 -6.52 -10.56
C SER A 36 -1.29 -5.62 -10.17
N ILE A 37 -1.50 -5.34 -8.89
CA ILE A 37 -2.56 -4.44 -8.39
C ILE A 37 -2.05 -3.04 -8.03
N ILE A 38 -0.73 -2.79 -8.12
CA ILE A 38 -0.16 -1.45 -7.95
C ILE A 38 -0.57 -0.58 -9.14
N ASP A 39 -0.92 0.68 -8.87
CA ASP A 39 -1.29 1.66 -9.88
C ASP A 39 -0.21 1.72 -10.98
N PRO A 40 -0.57 1.49 -12.25
CA PRO A 40 0.39 1.50 -13.36
C PRO A 40 1.04 2.88 -13.57
N ARG A 41 0.47 3.95 -13.01
CA ARG A 41 1.04 5.31 -13.05
C ARG A 41 2.22 5.48 -12.10
N ILE A 42 2.41 4.56 -11.14
CA ILE A 42 3.59 4.55 -10.26
C ILE A 42 4.80 4.05 -11.04
N ALA A 43 5.86 4.85 -11.07
CA ALA A 43 7.12 4.50 -11.72
C ALA A 43 7.66 3.16 -11.23
N ASP A 44 8.26 2.36 -12.11
CA ASP A 44 8.79 1.03 -11.77
C ASP A 44 9.80 1.09 -10.61
N ALA A 45 10.65 2.12 -10.58
CA ALA A 45 11.60 2.37 -9.48
C ALA A 45 10.90 2.58 -8.11
N SER A 46 9.64 3.00 -8.11
CA SER A 46 8.84 3.26 -6.90
C SER A 46 7.88 2.12 -6.55
N LYS A 47 7.73 1.08 -7.40
CA LYS A 47 6.79 -0.04 -7.15
C LYS A 47 7.14 -0.86 -5.92
N GLU A 48 8.43 -0.99 -5.60
CA GLU A 48 8.85 -1.65 -4.36
C GLU A 48 8.38 -0.86 -3.13
N TYR A 49 8.56 0.47 -3.15
CA TYR A 49 8.09 1.34 -2.09
C TYR A 49 6.57 1.29 -1.96
N ALA A 50 5.84 1.39 -3.08
CA ALA A 50 4.39 1.29 -3.12
C ALA A 50 3.90 -0.06 -2.54
N THR A 51 4.62 -1.15 -2.80
CA THR A 51 4.35 -2.46 -2.20
C THR A 51 4.49 -2.45 -0.68
N LYS A 52 5.51 -1.77 -0.13
CA LYS A 52 5.69 -1.60 1.33
C LYS A 52 4.54 -0.78 1.93
N VAL A 53 4.15 0.32 1.28
CA VAL A 53 3.00 1.16 1.69
C VAL A 53 1.70 0.35 1.68
N LEU A 54 1.49 -0.51 0.68
CA LEU A 54 0.31 -1.39 0.64
C LEU A 54 0.29 -2.37 1.82
N LYS A 55 1.43 -2.95 2.18
CA LYS A 55 1.53 -3.82 3.38
C LYS A 55 1.18 -3.06 4.65
N ILE A 56 1.65 -1.83 4.81
CA ILE A 56 1.28 -0.96 5.95
C ILE A 56 -0.24 -0.74 5.96
N ALA A 57 -0.83 -0.43 4.81
CA ALA A 57 -2.27 -0.25 4.70
C ALA A 57 -3.06 -1.50 5.11
N ILE A 58 -2.58 -2.70 4.77
CA ILE A 58 -3.18 -3.98 5.20
C ILE A 58 -3.16 -4.11 6.73
N PHE A 59 -2.08 -3.73 7.40
CA PHE A 59 -2.02 -3.71 8.87
C PHE A 59 -3.03 -2.71 9.46
N CYS A 60 -3.17 -1.52 8.87
CA CYS A 60 -4.13 -0.51 9.32
C CYS A 60 -5.58 -0.98 9.24
N THR A 61 -5.91 -1.82 8.26
CA THR A 61 -7.26 -2.33 8.01
C THR A 61 -7.47 -3.75 8.55
N ASN A 62 -6.66 -4.18 9.52
CA ASN A 62 -6.82 -5.51 10.12
C ASN A 62 -8.23 -5.69 10.70
N THR A 63 -8.83 -6.86 10.50
CA THR A 63 -10.15 -7.19 11.04
C THR A 63 -10.15 -7.16 12.57
N LEU A 64 -9.04 -7.56 13.20
CA LEU A 64 -8.85 -7.45 14.63
C LEU A 64 -8.28 -6.07 15.00
N ALA A 65 -9.08 -5.27 15.72
CA ALA A 65 -8.70 -3.92 16.12
C ALA A 65 -7.39 -3.87 16.92
N ALA A 66 -7.13 -4.88 17.77
CA ALA A 66 -5.91 -4.97 18.57
C ALA A 66 -4.62 -5.17 17.73
N LEU A 67 -4.74 -5.63 16.48
CA LEU A 67 -3.61 -5.79 15.56
C LEU A 67 -3.38 -4.56 14.68
N ARG A 68 -4.26 -3.55 14.75
CA ARG A 68 -4.08 -2.32 14.00
C ARG A 68 -2.96 -1.49 14.65
N PRO A 69 -1.97 -1.02 13.87
CA PRO A 69 -0.95 -0.14 14.39
C PRO A 69 -1.55 1.20 14.83
N THR A 70 -0.94 1.83 15.83
CA THR A 70 -1.24 3.23 16.15
C THR A 70 -0.79 4.13 15.01
N MET A 71 -1.38 5.31 14.85
CA MET A 71 -0.91 6.27 13.84
C MET A 71 0.56 6.65 13.99
N ARG A 72 1.09 6.69 15.22
CA ARG A 72 2.53 6.89 15.46
C ARG A 72 3.36 5.76 14.83
N THR A 73 2.95 4.52 15.05
CA THR A 73 3.60 3.34 14.46
C THR A 73 3.50 3.36 12.94
N VAL A 74 2.35 3.75 12.37
CA VAL A 74 2.17 3.89 10.92
C VAL A 74 3.17 4.87 10.32
N VAL A 75 3.36 6.04 10.93
CA VAL A 75 4.35 7.03 10.48
C VAL A 75 5.77 6.44 10.52
N GLN A 76 6.15 5.79 11.62
CA GLN A 76 7.46 5.14 11.74
C GLN A 76 7.68 4.05 10.67
N MET A 77 6.65 3.26 10.36
CA MET A 77 6.72 2.25 9.30
C MET A 77 6.88 2.89 7.91
N LEU A 78 6.24 4.04 7.65
CA LEU A 78 6.36 4.77 6.40
C LEU A 78 7.74 5.40 6.24
N GLU A 79 8.29 6.02 7.29
CA GLU A 79 9.67 6.54 7.32
C GLU A 79 10.69 5.42 7.10
N ALA A 80 10.49 4.25 7.73
CA ALA A 80 11.37 3.09 7.52
C ALA A 80 11.24 2.47 6.12
N ALA A 81 10.10 2.66 5.45
CA ALA A 81 9.87 2.16 4.12
C ALA A 81 10.59 2.98 3.04
N GLU A 82 11.04 4.21 3.36
CA GLU A 82 11.56 5.26 2.47
C GLU A 82 12.17 4.76 1.14
N PRO A 83 11.78 5.35 0.00
CA PRO A 83 12.51 5.17 -1.24
C PRO A 83 13.79 5.99 -1.14
N ARG A 84 14.87 5.43 -0.57
CA ARG A 84 16.17 6.10 -0.61
C ARG A 84 16.65 6.20 -2.05
N GLN A 85 16.33 7.32 -2.72
CA GLN A 85 17.25 8.18 -3.46
C GLN A 85 16.52 9.38 -4.10
N LEU A 86 17.13 10.57 -3.93
CA LEU A 86 16.93 11.87 -4.61
C LEU A 86 16.35 13.04 -3.78
N VAL A 87 16.89 13.32 -2.59
CA VAL A 87 17.15 14.72 -2.17
C VAL A 87 18.31 14.80 -1.15
N THR A 88 19.50 14.31 -1.48
CA THR A 88 20.70 15.00 -0.94
C THR A 88 20.96 16.15 -1.91
N VAL A 89 20.21 17.24 -1.76
CA VAL A 89 20.74 18.52 -2.21
C VAL A 89 21.97 18.73 -1.34
N ALA A 90 23.15 18.53 -1.93
CA ALA A 90 24.38 19.07 -1.40
C ALA A 90 24.23 20.61 -1.45
N ILE A 91 23.66 21.19 -0.39
CA ILE A 91 23.94 22.57 -0.02
C ILE A 91 25.03 22.47 1.04
N GLY A 92 26.26 22.67 0.58
CA GLY A 92 27.49 22.77 1.34
C GLY A 92 28.56 23.30 0.41
#